data_AF-A0A2U1B7H4-F1
#
_entry.id   AF-A0A2U1B7H4-F1
#
_cell.length_a   1.000
_cell.length_b   1.000
_cell.length_c   1.000
_cell.angle_alpha   90.00
_cell.angle_beta   90.00
_cell.angle_gamma   90.00
#
_symmetry.space_group_name_H-M   'P 1'
#
loop_
_entity.id
_entity.type
_entity.pdbx_description
1 polymer ?
#
loop_
_entity_poly.entity_id
_entity_poly.type
_entity_poly.pdbx_seq_one_letter_code
_entity_poly.pdbx_strand_id
1 'polypeptide(L)'
;MKFGKSMLLAAFLAVGGAVAADEAKADIGVWTNVPAGIENKSITGVRFGLPCSISNGTVKGAELSIFFSGTRNAEAFKFAWIGATWAETLKGGALACVNIAEERLAGIQVGAVNLSGKGGFQLGFFNNCDDDAKFQLGLININKNGWLPFMVFVNFGSDTFK
;
A
#
# COMPACT_ATOMS: atom_id res chain seq x y z
N MET A 1 23.35 -16.75 12.80
CA MET A 1 22.46 -15.83 12.02
C MET A 1 21.00 -16.02 12.46
N LYS A 2 20.52 -15.24 13.43
CA LYS A 2 19.14 -15.30 13.97
C LYS A 2 18.40 -13.95 13.89
N PHE A 3 18.87 -13.03 13.05
CA PHE A 3 18.40 -11.63 13.01
C PHE A 3 17.29 -11.34 11.98
N GLY A 4 16.95 -12.27 11.09
CA GLY A 4 16.01 -12.00 9.98
C GLY A 4 14.52 -12.21 10.31
N LYS A 5 14.18 -13.06 11.29
CA LYS A 5 12.78 -13.44 11.56
C LYS A 5 12.02 -12.42 12.41
N SER A 6 12.70 -11.67 13.30
CA SER A 6 12.02 -10.69 14.15
C SER A 6 11.69 -9.39 13.42
N MET A 7 12.46 -9.01 12.40
CA MET A 7 12.19 -7.80 11.60
C MET A 7 10.98 -7.98 10.68
N LEU A 8 10.82 -9.16 10.07
CA LEU A 8 9.61 -9.48 9.30
C LEU A 8 8.37 -9.49 10.20
N LEU A 9 8.51 -10.00 11.42
CA LEU A 9 7.43 -10.02 12.40
C LEU A 9 7.11 -8.62 12.94
N ALA A 10 8.11 -7.74 13.07
CA ALA A 10 7.92 -6.35 13.48
C ALA A 10 7.21 -5.50 12.40
N ALA A 11 7.47 -5.76 11.12
CA ALA A 11 6.73 -5.16 10.02
C ALA A 11 5.24 -5.58 10.01
N PHE A 12 4.95 -6.83 10.40
CA PHE A 12 3.58 -7.31 10.58
C PHE A 12 2.90 -6.76 11.85
N LEU A 13 3.64 -6.57 12.95
CA LEU A 13 3.07 -6.07 14.21
C LEU A 13 2.79 -4.56 14.22
N ALA A 14 3.52 -3.76 13.43
CA ALA A 14 3.38 -2.29 13.43
C ALA A 14 2.08 -1.77 12.78
N VAL A 15 1.30 -2.63 12.11
CA VAL A 15 0.05 -2.27 11.41
C VAL A 15 -1.20 -2.59 12.24
N GLY A 16 -1.05 -3.21 13.41
CA GLY A 16 -2.15 -3.60 14.30
C GLY A 16 -2.71 -2.46 15.15
N GLY A 17 -3.26 -1.42 14.53
CA GLY A 17 -4.07 -0.41 15.22
C GLY A 17 -5.49 -0.92 15.50
N ALA A 18 -5.86 -0.92 16.78
CA ALA A 18 -7.12 -1.46 17.32
C ALA A 18 -8.39 -1.04 16.58
N VAL A 19 -9.29 -1.98 16.30
CA VAL A 19 -10.72 -1.69 16.08
C VAL A 19 -11.57 -2.85 16.60
N ALA A 20 -12.46 -2.54 17.53
CA ALA A 20 -13.58 -3.36 17.95
C ALA A 20 -14.87 -2.85 17.28
N ALA A 21 -15.52 -3.71 16.51
CA ALA A 21 -16.95 -3.78 16.22
C ALA A 21 -17.16 -4.99 15.29
N ASP A 22 -18.32 -5.63 15.35
CA ASP A 22 -18.64 -6.95 14.79
C ASP A 22 -18.74 -6.99 13.25
N GLU A 23 -17.70 -6.53 12.57
CA GLU A 23 -17.53 -6.62 11.11
C GLU A 23 -16.78 -7.92 10.77
N ALA A 24 -17.11 -8.53 9.63
CA ALA A 24 -16.52 -9.81 9.20
C ALA A 24 -14.99 -9.77 9.28
N LYS A 25 -14.41 -10.53 10.20
CA LYS A 25 -12.96 -10.55 10.48
C LYS A 25 -12.12 -11.05 9.31
N ALA A 26 -12.74 -11.75 8.37
CA ALA A 26 -12.12 -12.14 7.13
C ALA A 26 -13.12 -12.25 5.97
N ASP A 27 -12.64 -12.01 4.75
CA ASP A 27 -13.32 -12.43 3.52
C ASP A 27 -12.34 -12.88 2.45
N ILE A 28 -12.91 -13.42 1.37
CA ILE A 28 -12.18 -13.87 0.20
C ILE A 28 -12.77 -13.14 -1.00
N GLY A 29 -11.94 -12.46 -1.77
CA GLY A 29 -12.24 -11.97 -3.10
C GLY A 29 -11.62 -12.87 -4.15
N VAL A 30 -12.32 -13.05 -5.26
CA VAL A 30 -11.82 -13.73 -6.46
C VAL A 30 -11.69 -12.72 -7.60
N TRP A 31 -12.69 -11.85 -7.72
CA TRP A 31 -12.80 -10.84 -8.76
C TRP A 31 -13.73 -9.70 -8.32
N THR A 32 -14.02 -8.75 -9.21
CA THR A 32 -15.08 -7.76 -9.00
C THR A 32 -16.40 -8.46 -8.72
N ASN A 33 -17.04 -8.13 -7.59
CA ASN A 33 -18.32 -8.68 -7.18
C ASN A 33 -18.37 -10.23 -7.11
N VAL A 34 -17.21 -10.88 -6.89
CA VAL A 34 -17.13 -12.32 -6.68
C VAL A 34 -16.30 -12.57 -5.42
N PRO A 35 -16.90 -13.07 -4.32
CA PRO A 35 -18.32 -13.36 -4.10
C PRO A 35 -19.24 -12.13 -4.19
N ALA A 36 -20.52 -12.35 -4.47
CA ALA A 36 -21.50 -11.27 -4.60
C ALA A 36 -21.53 -10.37 -3.35
N GLY A 37 -21.54 -9.06 -3.57
CA GLY A 37 -21.53 -8.03 -2.52
C GLY A 37 -20.14 -7.60 -2.04
N ILE A 38 -19.05 -8.27 -2.45
CA ILE A 38 -17.70 -7.89 -2.01
C ILE A 38 -17.28 -6.51 -2.53
N GLU A 39 -17.81 -6.11 -3.67
CA GLU A 39 -17.47 -4.86 -4.35
C GLU A 39 -17.72 -3.62 -3.49
N ASN A 40 -18.63 -3.65 -2.51
CA ASN A 40 -18.90 -2.51 -1.63
C ASN A 40 -18.71 -2.88 -0.14
N LYS A 41 -18.15 -4.06 0.14
CA LYS A 41 -18.01 -4.58 1.50
C LYS A 41 -16.79 -3.98 2.19
N SER A 42 -17.02 -3.34 3.33
CA SER A 42 -15.96 -2.93 4.26
C SER A 42 -15.66 -4.03 5.27
N ILE A 43 -14.39 -4.11 5.68
CA ILE A 43 -13.87 -5.15 6.56
C ILE A 43 -12.90 -4.56 7.56
N THR A 44 -13.05 -5.04 8.79
CA THR A 44 -12.07 -4.90 9.86
C THR A 44 -11.46 -6.27 10.13
N GLY A 45 -10.28 -6.53 9.56
CA GLY A 45 -9.61 -7.83 9.60
C GLY A 45 -8.74 -8.12 8.39
N VAL A 46 -8.89 -9.31 7.80
CA VAL A 46 -8.05 -9.78 6.69
C VAL A 46 -8.86 -10.13 5.44
N ARG A 47 -8.53 -9.52 4.30
CA ARG A 47 -9.10 -9.88 2.99
C ARG A 47 -8.11 -10.67 2.15
N PHE A 48 -8.55 -11.81 1.62
CA PHE A 48 -7.73 -12.66 0.75
C PHE A 48 -8.19 -12.59 -0.71
N GLY A 49 -7.33 -12.16 -1.63
CA GLY A 49 -7.58 -12.19 -3.07
C GLY A 49 -7.04 -13.47 -3.72
N LEU A 50 -7.94 -14.38 -4.08
CA LEU A 50 -7.65 -15.66 -4.73
C LEU A 50 -8.36 -15.73 -6.10
N PRO A 51 -7.80 -15.15 -7.18
CA PRO A 51 -6.47 -14.55 -7.26
C PRO A 51 -6.43 -13.02 -7.03
N CYS A 52 -7.59 -12.35 -7.10
CA CYS A 52 -7.71 -10.90 -7.04
C CYS A 52 -8.78 -10.48 -6.03
N SER A 53 -8.59 -9.32 -5.41
CA SER A 53 -9.57 -8.66 -4.55
C SER A 53 -9.82 -7.25 -5.08
N ILE A 54 -11.08 -6.87 -5.29
CA ILE A 54 -11.46 -5.53 -5.77
C ILE A 54 -12.69 -5.07 -5.01
N SER A 55 -12.60 -3.89 -4.39
CA SER A 55 -13.67 -3.33 -3.56
C SER A 55 -13.63 -1.80 -3.49
N ASN A 56 -14.80 -1.18 -3.55
CA ASN A 56 -15.06 0.22 -3.26
C ASN A 56 -15.14 0.52 -1.76
N GLY A 57 -15.15 -0.53 -0.91
CA GLY A 57 -15.26 -0.41 0.54
C GLY A 57 -13.95 0.03 1.22
N THR A 58 -13.90 -0.21 2.52
CA THR A 58 -12.71 0.03 3.35
C THR A 58 -12.16 -1.27 3.91
N VAL A 59 -10.85 -1.49 3.85
CA VAL A 59 -10.19 -2.58 4.59
C VAL A 59 -9.32 -1.98 5.69
N LYS A 60 -9.57 -2.40 6.92
CA LYS A 60 -8.75 -2.08 8.10
C LYS A 60 -8.06 -3.36 8.58
N GLY A 61 -6.74 -3.44 8.46
CA GLY A 61 -5.97 -4.63 8.82
C GLY A 61 -5.02 -5.08 7.71
N ALA A 62 -5.35 -6.14 6.97
CA ALA A 62 -4.50 -6.65 5.89
C ALA A 62 -5.31 -7.09 4.66
N GLU A 63 -4.75 -6.85 3.47
CA GLU A 63 -5.28 -7.36 2.20
C GLU A 63 -4.19 -8.09 1.44
N LEU A 64 -4.34 -9.39 1.25
CA LEU A 64 -3.31 -10.26 0.69
C LEU A 64 -3.85 -10.93 -0.57
N SER A 65 -3.23 -10.70 -1.72
CA SER A 65 -3.69 -11.24 -3.01
C SER A 65 -2.58 -11.90 -3.80
N ILE A 66 -2.94 -12.75 -4.77
CA ILE A 66 -1.96 -13.36 -5.67
C ILE A 66 -1.54 -12.36 -6.75
N PHE A 67 -2.50 -11.80 -7.48
CA PHE A 67 -2.22 -10.90 -8.61
C PHE A 67 -2.63 -9.45 -8.35
N PHE A 68 -3.76 -9.21 -7.69
CA PHE A 68 -4.25 -7.83 -7.56
C PHE A 68 -5.01 -7.58 -6.25
N SER A 69 -4.60 -6.53 -5.54
CA SER A 69 -5.23 -6.05 -4.29
C SER A 69 -5.75 -4.63 -4.46
N GLY A 70 -7.05 -4.49 -4.69
CA GLY A 70 -7.73 -3.29 -5.18
C GLY A 70 -8.88 -2.80 -4.32
N THR A 71 -8.69 -2.62 -3.01
CA THR A 71 -9.63 -1.84 -2.18
C THR A 71 -9.35 -0.34 -2.22
N ARG A 72 -10.40 0.48 -2.46
CA ARG A 72 -10.38 1.94 -2.55
C ARG A 72 -9.77 2.62 -1.32
N ASN A 73 -10.30 2.35 -0.13
CA ASN A 73 -9.80 2.92 1.12
C ASN A 73 -9.14 1.81 1.95
N ALA A 74 -7.86 1.96 2.27
CA ALA A 74 -7.12 0.95 3.00
C ALA A 74 -6.40 1.56 4.20
N GLU A 75 -6.87 1.25 5.41
CA GLU A 75 -6.07 1.39 6.64
C GLU A 75 -5.40 0.03 6.94
N ALA A 76 -4.55 -0.42 6.01
CA ALA A 76 -4.12 -1.80 5.97
C ALA A 76 -2.71 -2.00 5.39
N PHE A 77 -2.17 -3.19 5.63
CA PHE A 77 -1.05 -3.73 4.86
C PHE A 77 -1.58 -4.46 3.62
N LYS A 78 -1.23 -3.97 2.43
CA LYS A 78 -1.61 -4.55 1.14
C LYS A 78 -0.46 -5.35 0.56
N PHE A 79 -0.74 -6.53 0.03
CA PHE A 79 0.25 -7.39 -0.60
C PHE A 79 -0.32 -7.99 -1.88
N ALA A 80 0.48 -8.01 -2.94
CA ALA A 80 0.25 -8.83 -4.12
C ALA A 80 1.54 -9.58 -4.48
N TRP A 81 1.46 -10.90 -4.63
CA TRP A 81 2.65 -11.73 -4.88
C TRP A 81 3.32 -11.38 -6.22
N ILE A 82 2.58 -11.48 -7.33
CA ILE A 82 3.10 -11.21 -8.68
C ILE A 82 2.11 -10.31 -9.42
N GLY A 83 2.04 -9.05 -9.00
CA GLY A 83 1.17 -8.09 -9.66
C GLY A 83 1.13 -6.74 -8.96
N ALA A 84 -0.07 -6.24 -8.67
CA ALA A 84 -0.23 -4.86 -8.23
C ALA A 84 -1.13 -4.67 -7.01
N THR A 85 -0.85 -3.62 -6.24
CA THR A 85 -1.80 -3.05 -5.29
C THR A 85 -2.33 -1.73 -5.82
N TRP A 86 -3.60 -1.45 -5.53
CA TRP A 86 -4.26 -0.20 -5.89
C TRP A 86 -5.16 0.27 -4.76
N ALA A 87 -5.02 1.53 -4.35
CA ALA A 87 -5.94 2.21 -3.46
C ALA A 87 -6.07 3.67 -3.88
N GLU A 88 -7.21 4.29 -3.59
CA GLU A 88 -7.36 5.73 -3.69
C GLU A 88 -6.64 6.40 -2.52
N THR A 89 -6.91 5.90 -1.31
CA THR A 89 -6.18 6.28 -0.09
C THR A 89 -5.60 5.05 0.62
N LEU A 90 -4.30 5.11 0.90
CA LEU A 90 -3.60 4.06 1.65
C LEU A 90 -2.95 4.65 2.90
N LYS A 91 -3.36 4.16 4.06
CA LYS A 91 -2.73 4.40 5.36
C LYS A 91 -2.18 3.07 5.88
N GLY A 92 -0.90 2.83 5.68
CA GLY A 92 -0.27 1.56 6.01
C GLY A 92 0.88 1.21 5.07
N GLY A 93 1.00 -0.06 4.71
CA GLY A 93 2.08 -0.55 3.85
C GLY A 93 1.54 -1.19 2.58
N ALA A 94 2.29 -1.11 1.49
CA ALA A 94 2.03 -1.91 0.30
C ALA A 94 3.30 -2.60 -0.20
N LEU A 95 3.18 -3.88 -0.56
CA LEU A 95 4.24 -4.69 -1.14
C LEU A 95 3.73 -5.45 -2.37
N ALA A 96 4.21 -5.08 -3.55
CA ALA A 96 3.89 -5.72 -4.83
C ALA A 96 4.91 -5.33 -5.91
N CYS A 97 4.79 -5.86 -7.12
CA CYS A 97 5.61 -5.39 -8.25
C CYS A 97 5.26 -3.93 -8.59
N VAL A 98 3.97 -3.60 -8.55
CA VAL A 98 3.46 -2.24 -8.79
C VAL A 98 2.57 -1.83 -7.63
N ASN A 99 2.82 -0.67 -7.02
CA ASN A 99 1.95 -0.11 -5.98
C ASN A 99 1.39 1.24 -6.43
N ILE A 100 0.09 1.43 -6.24
CA ILE A 100 -0.62 2.65 -6.63
C ILE A 100 -1.46 3.14 -5.46
N ALA A 101 -1.24 4.39 -5.05
CA ALA A 101 -2.04 5.12 -4.07
C ALA A 101 -2.49 6.45 -4.70
N GLU A 102 -3.61 6.46 -5.41
CA GLU A 102 -3.95 7.53 -6.37
C GLU A 102 -3.99 8.92 -5.76
N GLU A 103 -4.65 9.10 -4.61
CA GLU A 103 -4.77 10.41 -3.99
C GLU A 103 -3.75 10.60 -2.88
N ARG A 104 -3.61 9.61 -1.99
CA ARG A 104 -2.80 9.78 -0.79
C ARG A 104 -2.16 8.48 -0.30
N LEU A 105 -0.86 8.57 -0.04
CA LEU A 105 -0.07 7.59 0.68
C LEU A 105 0.33 8.14 2.06
N ALA A 106 -0.29 7.61 3.10
CA ALA A 106 0.10 7.81 4.50
C ALA A 106 0.80 6.54 5.02
N GLY A 107 1.98 6.25 4.47
CA GLY A 107 2.77 5.10 4.86
C GLY A 107 3.86 4.74 3.85
N ILE A 108 4.05 3.45 3.57
CA ILE A 108 5.19 2.95 2.77
C ILE A 108 4.73 2.08 1.59
N GLN A 109 5.33 2.27 0.43
CA GLN A 109 5.22 1.39 -0.73
C GLN A 109 6.59 0.77 -1.05
N VAL A 110 6.62 -0.54 -1.24
CA VAL A 110 7.82 -1.29 -1.63
C VAL A 110 7.50 -2.12 -2.87
N GLY A 111 8.23 -1.91 -3.96
CA GLY A 111 7.93 -2.57 -5.24
C GLY A 111 8.90 -2.20 -6.34
N ALA A 112 8.70 -2.74 -7.55
CA ALA A 112 9.50 -2.28 -8.70
C ALA A 112 9.07 -0.88 -9.13
N VAL A 113 7.76 -0.61 -9.09
CA VAL A 113 7.14 0.66 -9.46
C VAL A 113 6.23 1.12 -8.32
N ASN A 114 6.40 2.34 -7.84
CA ASN A 114 5.56 2.94 -6.79
C ASN A 114 5.02 4.28 -7.28
N LEU A 115 3.69 4.45 -7.22
CA LEU A 115 2.97 5.65 -7.64
C LEU A 115 2.10 6.16 -6.48
N SER A 116 2.17 7.45 -6.20
CA SER A 116 1.31 8.08 -5.18
C SER A 116 0.88 9.50 -5.57
N GLY A 117 -0.36 9.88 -5.28
CA GLY A 117 -0.82 11.27 -5.46
C GLY A 117 -0.14 12.22 -4.48
N LYS A 118 -0.02 11.82 -3.21
CA LYS A 118 0.56 12.68 -2.17
C LYS A 118 1.25 11.89 -1.07
N GLY A 119 2.43 12.38 -0.65
CA GLY A 119 3.12 11.90 0.54
C GLY A 119 3.76 10.52 0.42
N GLY A 120 4.11 9.97 1.58
CA GLY A 120 4.56 8.58 1.73
C GLY A 120 6.05 8.32 1.49
N PHE A 121 6.44 7.09 1.79
CA PHE A 121 7.78 6.54 1.60
C PHE A 121 7.74 5.53 0.46
N GLN A 122 8.61 5.67 -0.53
CA GLN A 122 8.60 4.79 -1.71
C GLN A 122 9.97 4.15 -1.91
N LEU A 123 10.02 2.82 -1.98
CA LEU A 123 11.24 2.05 -2.21
C LEU A 123 11.05 1.16 -3.44
N GLY A 124 11.82 1.40 -4.49
CA GLY A 124 11.67 0.66 -5.74
C GLY A 124 12.65 1.02 -6.84
N PHE A 125 12.47 0.48 -8.05
CA PHE A 125 13.29 0.91 -9.19
C PHE A 125 12.82 2.26 -9.71
N PHE A 126 11.51 2.46 -9.77
CA PHE A 126 10.87 3.69 -10.19
C PHE A 126 9.86 4.15 -9.12
N ASN A 127 10.04 5.37 -8.64
CA ASN A 127 9.14 6.01 -7.69
C ASN A 127 8.60 7.31 -8.29
N ASN A 128 7.29 7.53 -8.19
CA ASN A 128 6.65 8.75 -8.63
C ASN A 128 5.65 9.22 -7.57
N CYS A 129 5.75 10.50 -7.22
CA CYS A 129 4.78 11.18 -6.38
C CYS A 129 4.43 12.53 -6.98
N ASP A 130 3.13 12.82 -7.06
CA ASP A 130 2.63 14.09 -7.59
C ASP A 130 2.80 15.23 -6.60
N ASP A 131 2.55 14.98 -5.31
CA ASP A 131 2.59 16.00 -4.27
C ASP A 131 3.41 15.57 -3.05
N ASP A 132 4.69 15.94 -3.05
CA ASP A 132 5.61 15.88 -1.91
C ASP A 132 5.71 14.51 -1.21
N ALA A 133 6.31 13.51 -1.88
CA ALA A 133 6.76 12.30 -1.19
C ALA A 133 7.73 12.65 -0.06
N LYS A 134 7.63 11.95 1.07
CA LYS A 134 8.50 12.20 2.23
C LYS A 134 9.92 11.67 2.02
N PHE A 135 10.03 10.52 1.37
CA PHE A 135 11.31 9.94 0.98
C PHE A 135 11.13 8.95 -0.17
N GLN A 136 12.07 8.93 -1.09
CA GLN A 136 12.12 7.96 -2.18
C GLN A 136 13.52 7.36 -2.28
N LEU A 137 13.59 6.04 -2.39
CA LEU A 137 14.82 5.30 -2.68
C LEU A 137 14.57 4.46 -3.93
N GLY A 138 15.31 4.75 -4.99
CA GLY A 138 15.17 4.05 -6.26
C GLY A 138 16.05 4.55 -7.37
N LEU A 139 16.17 3.78 -8.46
CA LEU A 139 16.97 4.19 -9.61
C LEU A 139 16.47 5.52 -10.19
N ILE A 140 15.15 5.67 -10.28
CA ILE A 140 14.50 6.89 -10.75
C ILE A 140 13.47 7.32 -9.71
N ASN A 141 13.57 8.56 -9.24
CA ASN A 141 12.66 9.15 -8.27
C ASN A 141 12.12 10.47 -8.83
N ILE A 142 10.80 10.57 -8.97
CA ILE A 142 10.10 11.79 -9.37
C ILE A 142 9.23 12.22 -8.19
N ASN A 143 9.43 13.45 -7.73
CA ASN A 143 8.69 14.05 -6.63
C ASN A 143 8.29 15.47 -7.02
N LYS A 144 7.21 15.62 -7.80
CA LYS A 144 6.96 16.85 -8.58
C LYS A 144 6.96 18.13 -7.73
N ASN A 145 6.34 18.07 -6.55
CA ASN A 145 6.30 19.17 -5.57
C ASN A 145 7.22 18.96 -4.36
N GLY A 146 8.19 18.03 -4.46
CA GLY A 146 9.18 17.79 -3.42
C GLY A 146 10.31 18.82 -3.41
N TRP A 147 11.35 18.56 -2.62
CA TRP A 147 12.55 19.42 -2.60
C TRP A 147 13.22 19.50 -3.98
N LEU A 148 13.36 18.35 -4.64
CA LEU A 148 13.83 18.24 -6.02
C LEU A 148 12.82 17.43 -6.84
N PRO A 149 12.33 17.95 -7.99
CA PRO A 149 11.36 17.27 -8.83
C PRO A 149 11.81 15.91 -9.37
N PHE A 150 13.11 15.71 -9.55
CA PHE A 150 13.70 14.49 -10.09
C PHE A 150 15.06 14.22 -9.44
N MET A 151 15.32 12.97 -9.06
CA MET A 151 16.62 12.50 -8.55
C MET A 151 16.86 11.02 -8.88
N VAL A 152 18.14 10.65 -8.94
CA VAL A 152 18.60 9.25 -9.05
C VAL A 152 19.03 8.77 -7.66
N PHE A 153 18.79 7.48 -7.37
CA PHE A 153 19.06 6.80 -6.10
C PHE A 153 18.21 7.27 -4.91
N VAL A 154 18.24 8.56 -4.56
CA VAL A 154 17.56 9.07 -3.36
C VAL A 154 16.86 10.40 -3.65
N ASN A 155 15.64 10.58 -3.13
CA ASN A 155 14.94 11.87 -3.12
C ASN A 155 14.25 12.11 -1.76
N PHE A 156 14.05 13.37 -1.42
CA PHE A 156 13.51 13.81 -0.13
C PHE A 156 12.31 14.75 -0.31
N GLY A 157 11.42 14.75 0.68
CA GLY A 157 10.34 15.72 0.76
C GLY A 157 10.82 17.13 1.07
N SER A 158 10.02 18.12 0.69
CA SER A 158 10.26 19.55 0.88
C SER A 158 10.43 19.96 2.35
N ASP A 159 9.88 19.19 3.28
CA ASP A 159 9.96 19.45 4.72
C ASP A 159 11.24 18.90 5.38
N THR A 160 12.11 18.20 4.64
CA THR A 160 13.29 17.52 5.23
C THR A 160 14.36 18.48 5.74
N PHE A 161 14.47 19.67 5.15
CA PHE A 161 15.55 20.63 5.41
C PHE A 161 15.05 22.00 5.89
N LYS A 162 13.82 22.05 6.43
CA LYS A 162 13.25 23.22 7.10
C LYS A 162 13.46 23.08 8.60
#